data_AF-A0A355DVD9-F1
#
_entry.id   AF-A0A355DVD9-F1
#
_cell.length_a   1.000
_cell.length_b   1.000
_cell.length_c   1.000
_cell.angle_alpha   90.00
_cell.angle_beta   90.00
_cell.angle_gamma   90.00
#
_symmetry.space_group_name_H-M   'P 1'
#
loop_
_entity.id
_entity.type
_entity.pdbx_description
1 polymer ?
#
loop_
_entity_poly.entity_id
_entity_poly.type
_entity_poly.pdbx_seq_one_letter_code
_entity_poly.pdbx_strand_id
1 'polypeptide(L)'
;IGGVPDSVKTPVVENCSHYIVISRYPDKVQEWHHLCGHKLKPLAVIHSVKEERLDVLQTEPFLEIVAGPWNREESCTVPDVLLQEVLKLVL
;
A
#
# COMPACT_ATOMS: atom_id res chain seq x y z
N ILE A 1 2.59 9.52 2.14
CA ILE A 1 2.26 10.04 3.49
C ILE A 1 2.48 8.91 4.49
N GLY A 2 3.03 9.17 5.67
CA GLY A 2 3.28 8.13 6.68
C GLY A 2 2.77 8.52 8.07
N GLY A 3 2.73 7.56 8.99
CA GLY A 3 2.32 7.77 10.38
C GLY A 3 0.86 7.42 10.65
N VAL A 4 0.16 8.24 11.45
CA VAL A 4 -1.24 8.02 11.83
C VAL A 4 -2.18 8.63 10.77
N PRO A 5 -3.27 7.95 10.34
CA PRO A 5 -4.31 8.56 9.52
C PRO A 5 -4.92 9.76 10.25
N ASP A 6 -4.83 10.95 9.66
CA ASP A 6 -5.39 12.18 10.26
C ASP A 6 -5.86 13.13 9.16
N SER A 7 -6.92 13.87 9.47
CA SER A 7 -7.56 14.92 8.69
C SER A 7 -6.60 15.98 8.12
N VAL A 8 -5.48 16.26 8.78
CA VAL A 8 -4.44 17.19 8.26
C VAL A 8 -3.86 16.70 6.92
N LYS A 9 -3.99 15.41 6.61
CA LYS A 9 -3.49 14.78 5.38
C LYS A 9 -4.46 14.92 4.20
N THR A 10 -5.67 15.44 4.42
CA THR A 10 -6.73 15.61 3.39
C THR A 10 -6.24 16.34 2.14
N PRO A 11 -5.47 17.44 2.20
CA PRO A 11 -5.00 18.13 1.00
C PRO A 11 -4.16 17.24 0.08
N VAL A 12 -3.39 16.29 0.63
CA VAL A 12 -2.62 15.35 -0.19
C VAL A 12 -3.53 14.30 -0.81
N VAL A 13 -4.53 13.82 -0.06
CA VAL A 13 -5.56 12.90 -0.58
C VAL A 13 -6.28 13.52 -1.78
N GLU A 14 -6.54 14.83 -1.77
CA GLU A 14 -7.24 15.52 -2.86
C GLU A 14 -6.43 15.64 -4.16
N ASN A 15 -5.11 15.51 -4.09
CA ASN A 15 -4.22 15.63 -5.25
C ASN A 15 -3.76 14.27 -5.81
N CYS A 16 -4.25 13.17 -5.24
CA CYS A 16 -3.90 11.81 -5.66
C CYS A 16 -5.07 11.14 -6.39
N SER A 17 -4.79 10.06 -7.12
CA SER A 17 -5.82 9.20 -7.75
C SER A 17 -5.90 7.82 -7.11
N HIS A 18 -4.77 7.32 -6.62
CA HIS A 18 -4.62 5.99 -6.02
C HIS A 18 -3.83 6.06 -4.72
N TYR A 19 -3.91 5.01 -3.91
CA TYR A 19 -3.10 4.87 -2.71
C TYR A 19 -2.62 3.43 -2.50
N ILE A 20 -1.47 3.31 -1.85
CA ILE A 20 -0.90 2.06 -1.34
C ILE A 20 -0.79 2.20 0.18
N VAL A 21 -1.23 1.18 0.91
CA VAL A 21 -1.00 1.08 2.36
C VAL A 21 0.12 0.09 2.61
N ILE A 22 1.13 0.49 3.37
CA ILE A 22 2.17 -0.40 3.88
C ILE A 22 2.07 -0.38 5.40
N SER A 23 1.84 -1.53 6.03
CA SER A 23 1.70 -1.60 7.48
C SER A 23 2.16 -2.95 8.04
N ARG A 24 2.83 -2.93 9.19
CA ARG A 24 3.04 -4.13 10.03
C ARG A 24 1.87 -4.43 10.97
N TYR A 25 0.86 -3.57 10.98
CA TYR A 25 -0.32 -3.62 11.83
C TYR A 25 -1.56 -3.75 10.93
N PRO A 26 -2.08 -4.97 10.70
CA PRO A 26 -3.24 -5.21 9.83
C PRO A 26 -4.49 -4.48 10.30
N ASP A 27 -4.67 -4.35 11.62
CA ASP A 27 -5.77 -3.63 12.27
C ASP A 27 -5.79 -2.13 11.92
N LYS A 28 -4.66 -1.55 11.53
CA LYS A 28 -4.54 -0.14 11.13
C LYS A 28 -4.83 0.13 9.65
N VAL A 29 -4.95 -0.91 8.84
CA VAL A 29 -5.22 -0.76 7.40
C VAL A 29 -6.61 -0.14 7.16
N GLN A 30 -7.61 -0.52 7.96
CA GLN A 30 -8.98 -0.01 7.82
C GLN A 30 -9.08 1.50 8.04
N GLU A 31 -8.28 2.06 8.96
CA GLU A 31 -8.25 3.51 9.21
C GLU A 31 -7.75 4.28 7.97
N TRP A 32 -6.80 3.71 7.22
CA TRP A 32 -6.34 4.28 5.95
C TRP A 32 -7.38 4.16 4.83
N HIS A 33 -8.09 3.03 4.76
CA HIS A 33 -9.21 2.90 3.82
C HIS A 33 -10.31 3.93 4.10
N HIS A 34 -10.59 4.25 5.37
CA HIS A 34 -11.55 5.28 5.72
C HIS A 34 -11.07 6.68 5.31
N LEU A 35 -9.80 7.02 5.53
CA LEU A 35 -9.25 8.32 5.15
C LEU A 35 -9.19 8.51 3.62
N CYS A 36 -8.75 7.49 2.88
CA CYS A 36 -8.44 7.60 1.46
C CYS A 36 -9.58 7.13 0.55
N GLY A 37 -10.32 6.09 0.94
CA GLY A 37 -11.20 5.31 0.07
C GLY A 37 -12.44 6.05 -0.45
N HIS A 38 -12.79 7.20 0.15
CA HIS A 38 -13.87 8.05 -0.35
C HIS A 38 -13.52 8.79 -1.64
N LYS A 39 -12.23 9.05 -1.89
CA LYS A 39 -11.77 9.84 -3.06
C LYS A 39 -10.76 9.10 -3.92
N LEU A 40 -9.97 8.21 -3.33
CA LEU A 40 -8.88 7.50 -3.99
C LEU A 40 -9.24 6.04 -4.23
N LYS A 41 -8.69 5.46 -5.30
CA LYS A 41 -8.78 4.03 -5.57
C LYS A 41 -7.68 3.28 -4.81
N PRO A 42 -7.99 2.23 -4.03
CA PRO A 42 -6.96 1.39 -3.44
C PRO A 42 -6.22 0.66 -4.57
N LEU A 43 -4.89 0.77 -4.58
CA LEU A 43 -4.05 0.00 -5.49
C LEU A 43 -3.53 -1.27 -4.82
N ALA A 44 -2.98 -1.11 -3.61
CA ALA A 44 -2.43 -2.23 -2.86
C ALA A 44 -2.45 -2.01 -1.33
N VAL A 45 -2.52 -3.11 -0.60
CA VAL A 45 -2.20 -3.24 0.83
C VAL A 45 -1.01 -4.19 0.94
N ILE A 46 0.05 -3.75 1.60
CA ILE A 46 1.25 -4.53 1.85
C ILE A 46 1.44 -4.70 3.36
N HIS A 47 1.24 -5.93 3.82
CA HIS A 47 1.51 -6.35 5.18
C HIS A 47 3.01 -6.59 5.34
N SER A 48 3.70 -5.61 5.93
CA SER A 48 5.15 -5.69 6.11
C SER A 48 5.50 -6.63 7.26
N VAL A 49 6.29 -7.67 6.99
CA VAL A 49 6.71 -8.70 7.95
C VAL A 49 8.22 -8.71 8.16
N LYS A 50 8.73 -9.50 9.12
CA LYS A 50 10.19 -9.62 9.37
C LYS A 50 10.79 -10.86 8.73
N GLU A 51 9.94 -11.80 8.35
CA GLU A 51 10.27 -13.05 7.69
C GLU A 51 10.41 -12.82 6.18
N GLU A 52 11.34 -13.53 5.53
CA GLU A 52 11.51 -13.55 4.08
C GLU A 52 10.25 -14.07 3.40
N ARG A 53 9.41 -13.15 2.91
CA ARG A 53 8.12 -13.44 2.28
C ARG A 53 7.85 -12.49 1.13
N LEU A 54 7.18 -13.02 0.11
CA LEU A 54 6.68 -12.26 -1.03
C LEU A 54 5.43 -12.95 -1.58
N ASP A 55 4.33 -12.83 -0.86
CA ASP A 55 3.08 -13.52 -1.17
C ASP A 55 2.02 -12.54 -1.65
N VAL A 56 1.40 -12.85 -2.78
CA VAL A 56 0.20 -12.14 -3.27
C VAL A 56 -1.02 -12.92 -2.77
N LEU A 57 -1.76 -12.35 -1.82
CA LEU A 57 -2.94 -12.95 -1.21
C LEU A 57 -4.19 -12.77 -2.07
N GLN A 58 -4.32 -11.59 -2.70
CA GLN A 58 -5.44 -11.28 -3.59
C GLN A 58 -5.02 -10.27 -4.66
N THR A 59 -5.78 -10.21 -5.75
CA THR A 59 -5.62 -9.20 -6.81
C THR A 59 -6.83 -8.27 -6.98
N GLU A 60 -8.00 -8.67 -6.49
CA GLU A 60 -9.25 -7.91 -6.60
C GLU A 60 -9.93 -7.85 -5.22
N PRO A 61 -10.52 -6.70 -4.81
CA PRO A 61 -10.66 -5.44 -5.56
C PRO A 61 -9.40 -4.55 -5.57
N PHE A 62 -8.34 -4.97 -4.89
CA PHE A 62 -7.02 -4.35 -4.88
C PHE A 62 -5.97 -5.41 -4.54
N LEU A 63 -4.70 -5.16 -4.81
CA LEU A 63 -3.63 -6.10 -4.47
C LEU A 63 -3.45 -6.20 -2.95
N GLU A 64 -3.50 -7.42 -2.41
CA GLU A 64 -3.14 -7.66 -1.01
C GLU A 64 -1.90 -8.54 -0.96
N ILE A 65 -0.87 -8.06 -0.29
CA ILE A 65 0.49 -8.63 -0.35
C ILE A 65 1.03 -8.78 1.07
N VAL A 66 1.75 -9.87 1.34
CA VAL A 66 2.63 -10.01 2.50
C VAL A 66 4.06 -9.96 2.01
N ALA A 67 4.84 -8.98 2.47
CA ALA A 67 6.22 -8.81 2.02
C ALA A 67 7.15 -8.39 3.15
N GLY A 68 8.38 -8.90 3.13
CA GLY A 68 9.41 -8.54 4.10
C GLY A 68 10.57 -9.53 4.11
N PRO A 69 11.60 -9.28 4.93
CA PRO A 69 11.85 -8.04 5.65
C PRO A 69 12.23 -6.89 4.71
N TRP A 70 11.86 -5.65 5.08
CA TRP A 70 12.28 -4.45 4.36
C TRP A 70 13.38 -3.73 5.14
N ASN A 71 14.62 -4.06 4.78
CA ASN A 71 15.81 -3.44 5.36
C ASN A 71 16.19 -2.19 4.56
N ARG A 72 16.55 -1.11 5.26
CA ARG A 72 16.85 0.20 4.62
C ARG A 72 18.01 0.15 3.62
N GLU A 73 18.91 -0.82 3.77
CA GLU A 73 20.13 -0.96 2.98
C GLU A 73 19.99 -1.98 1.85
N GLU A 74 18.86 -2.67 1.76
CA GLU A 74 18.63 -3.71 0.76
C GLU A 74 17.54 -3.27 -0.22
N SER A 75 17.84 -3.38 -1.52
CA SER A 75 16.81 -3.27 -2.56
C SER A 75 15.95 -4.54 -2.52
N CYS A 76 14.83 -4.49 -1.81
CA CYS A 76 13.90 -5.59 -1.77
C CYS A 76 13.13 -5.68 -3.10
N THR A 77 12.96 -6.89 -3.63
CA THR A 77 12.20 -7.13 -4.85
C THR A 77 10.72 -6.90 -4.56
N VAL A 78 10.12 -5.89 -5.17
CA VAL A 78 8.66 -5.72 -5.16
C VAL A 78 8.01 -6.76 -6.09
N PRO A 79 6.81 -7.29 -5.80
CA PRO A 79 6.14 -8.22 -6.71
C PRO A 79 5.92 -7.58 -8.09
N ASP A 80 6.18 -8.33 -9.16
CA ASP A 80 5.98 -7.85 -10.54
C ASP A 80 4.56 -7.35 -10.78
N VAL A 81 3.56 -7.99 -10.17
CA VAL A 81 2.16 -7.58 -10.26
C VAL A 81 1.93 -6.16 -9.71
N LEU A 82 2.61 -5.78 -8.62
CA LEU A 82 2.51 -4.44 -8.07
C LEU A 82 3.15 -3.42 -9.01
N LEU A 83 4.32 -3.76 -9.57
CA LEU A 83 5.00 -2.89 -10.55
C LEU A 83 4.13 -2.69 -11.79
N GLN A 84 3.53 -3.76 -12.31
CA GLN A 84 2.62 -3.69 -13.46
C GLN A 84 1.42 -2.78 -13.19
N GLU A 85 0.77 -2.91 -12.03
CA GLU A 85 -0.36 -2.06 -11.67
C GLU A 85 0.04 -0.58 -11.51
N VAL A 86 1.22 -0.29 -10.93
CA VAL A 86 1.73 1.09 -10.85
C VAL A 86 2.03 1.65 -12.24
N LEU A 87 2.66 0.87 -13.12
CA LEU A 87 3.03 1.32 -14.46
C LEU A 87 1.79 1.65 -15.32
N LYS A 88 0.68 0.93 -15.16
CA LYS A 88 -0.61 1.24 -15.82
C LYS A 88 -1.18 2.62 -15.45
N LEU A 89 -0.71 3.24 -14.37
CA LEU A 89 -1.17 4.55 -13.92
C LEU A 89 -0.30 5.72 -14.40
N VAL A 90 0.91 5.42 -14.88
CA VAL A 90 1.93 6.41 -15.28
C VAL A 90 2.10 6.46 -16.80
N LEU A 91 1.83 5.34 -17.48
CA LEU A 91 1.87 5.20 -18.94
C LEU A 91 0.47 5.38 -19.54
#